data_AF-A0A453J6R3-F1
#
_entry.id   AF-A0A453J6R3-F1
#
_cell.length_a   1.000
_cell.length_b   1.000
_cell.length_c   1.000
_cell.angle_alpha   90.00
_cell.angle_beta   90.00
_cell.angle_gamma   90.00
#
_symmetry.space_group_name_H-M   'P 1'
#
loop_
_entity.id
_entity.type
_entity.pdbx_description
1 polymer ?
#
loop_
_entity_poly.entity_id
_entity_poly.type
_entity_poly.pdbx_seq_one_letter_code
_entity_poly.pdbx_strand_id
1 'polypeptide(L)'
;GVLENLKGITSAQVASQCVLQAYASGNVQLVNGTDAGKLSQFRAHFVSTDQDRGCNFAAYVPSEEDTPLQRAEWIKYLGTFTNSEDRANAVYDAIKTNYLCLSKAAAALSTRFKPVVAWVEFTEV
;
A
#
# COMPACT_ATOMS: atom_id res chain seq x y z
N GLY A 1 -15.57 14.68 1.10
CA GLY A 1 -14.08 14.53 1.07
C GLY A 1 -13.61 13.45 2.04
N VAL A 2 -12.38 12.95 1.93
CA VAL A 2 -11.85 11.74 2.65
C VAL A 2 -12.16 11.69 4.16
N LEU A 3 -12.28 12.83 4.84
CA LEU A 3 -12.62 12.93 6.27
C LEU A 3 -14.07 12.59 6.62
N GLU A 4 -15.04 12.73 5.71
CA GLU A 4 -16.47 12.42 5.97
C GLU A 4 -16.70 10.92 6.24
N ASN A 5 -15.81 10.09 5.70
CA ASN A 5 -15.87 8.63 5.83
C ASN A 5 -15.04 8.10 7.02
N LEU A 6 -14.24 8.96 7.67
CA LEU A 6 -13.52 8.56 8.88
C LEU A 6 -14.52 8.45 10.04
N LYS A 7 -14.74 7.23 10.56
CA LYS A 7 -15.72 6.99 11.64
C LYS A 7 -15.11 6.90 13.03
N GLY A 8 -13.81 6.62 13.13
CA GLY A 8 -13.17 6.53 14.43
C GLY A 8 -11.65 6.55 14.43
N ILE A 9 -11.09 6.93 15.57
CA ILE A 9 -9.65 6.97 15.88
C ILE A 9 -9.41 6.21 17.18
N THR A 10 -8.23 5.61 17.36
CA THR A 10 -7.89 4.88 18.60
C THR A 10 -7.23 5.76 19.67
N SER A 11 -6.82 6.98 19.30
CA SER A 11 -6.21 7.96 20.18
C SER A 11 -6.53 9.38 19.68
N ALA A 12 -6.67 10.32 20.62
CA ALA A 12 -6.76 11.75 20.31
C ALA A 12 -5.39 12.39 20.02
N GLN A 13 -4.30 11.63 20.15
CA GLN A 13 -2.93 12.08 19.82
C GLN A 13 -2.64 11.87 18.33
N VAL A 14 -3.39 12.56 17.47
CA VAL A 14 -3.24 12.51 16.01
C VAL A 14 -2.67 13.83 15.49
N ALA A 15 -1.71 13.76 14.56
CA ALA A 15 -1.03 14.94 14.01
C ALA A 15 -1.94 15.82 13.13
N SER A 16 -3.01 15.25 12.58
CA SER A 16 -3.92 15.96 11.68
C SER A 16 -4.91 16.85 12.44
N GLN A 17 -4.79 18.18 12.26
CA GLN A 17 -5.73 19.16 12.82
C GLN A 17 -7.17 18.96 12.33
N CYS A 18 -7.36 18.53 11.08
CA CYS A 18 -8.69 18.26 10.55
C CYS A 18 -9.36 17.07 11.27
N VAL A 19 -8.59 16.05 11.63
CA VAL A 19 -9.11 14.91 12.42
C VAL A 19 -9.45 15.34 13.84
N LEU A 20 -8.63 16.18 14.47
CA LEU A 20 -8.91 16.73 15.80
C LEU A 20 -10.19 17.57 15.82
N GLN A 21 -10.42 18.40 14.79
CA GLN A 21 -11.67 19.16 14.64
C GLN A 21 -12.88 18.26 14.38
N ALA A 22 -12.73 17.21 13.56
CA ALA A 22 -13.79 16.23 13.32
C ALA A 22 -14.15 15.44 14.58
N TYR A 23 -13.16 15.13 15.43
CA TYR A 23 -13.38 14.53 16.75
C TYR A 23 -14.09 15.51 17.70
N ALA A 24 -13.64 16.76 17.78
CA ALA A 24 -14.25 17.79 18.62
C ALA A 24 -15.70 18.12 18.23
N SER A 25 -16.04 18.01 16.94
CA SER A 25 -17.40 18.19 16.42
C SER A 25 -18.28 16.93 16.52
N GLY A 26 -17.76 15.81 17.02
CA GLY A 26 -18.50 14.56 17.19
C GLY A 26 -18.67 13.73 15.91
N ASN A 27 -18.07 14.14 14.79
CA ASN A 27 -18.11 13.42 13.52
C ASN A 27 -17.21 12.16 13.51
N VAL A 28 -16.20 12.13 14.38
CA VAL A 28 -15.27 11.02 14.58
C VAL A 28 -15.30 10.62 16.07
N GLN A 29 -15.26 9.32 16.36
CA GLN A 29 -15.31 8.82 17.74
C GLN A 29 -14.03 8.10 18.16
N LEU A 30 -13.76 8.06 19.47
CA LEU A 30 -12.72 7.19 20.02
C LEU A 30 -13.19 5.74 20.01
N VAL A 31 -12.45 4.88 19.32
CA VAL A 31 -12.67 3.43 19.29
C VAL A 31 -11.65 2.77 20.21
N ASN A 32 -12.09 1.77 20.97
CA ASN A 32 -11.18 1.05 21.87
C ASN A 32 -10.06 0.35 21.08
N GLY A 33 -8.83 0.84 21.24
CA GLY A 33 -7.62 0.31 20.62
C GLY A 33 -7.26 -1.13 21.02
N THR A 34 -7.81 -1.64 22.13
CA THR A 34 -7.54 -3.00 22.62
C THR A 34 -8.58 -4.03 22.18
N ASP A 35 -9.70 -3.59 21.60
CA ASP A 35 -10.73 -4.48 21.06
C ASP A 35 -10.33 -4.99 19.67
N ALA A 36 -9.45 -5.99 19.65
CA ALA A 36 -8.95 -6.62 18.43
C ALA A 36 -10.08 -7.15 17.53
N GLY A 37 -11.21 -7.57 18.11
CA GLY A 37 -12.39 -8.02 17.38
C GLY A 37 -12.99 -6.89 16.54
N LYS A 38 -13.27 -5.73 17.15
CA LYS A 38 -13.77 -4.56 16.43
C LYS A 38 -12.75 -3.91 15.49
N LEU A 39 -11.47 -4.00 15.77
CA LEU A 39 -10.45 -3.41 14.89
C LEU A 39 -10.14 -4.28 13.67
N SER A 40 -10.32 -5.60 13.78
CA SER A 40 -10.10 -6.53 12.67
C SER A 40 -10.96 -6.24 11.43
N GLN A 41 -12.12 -5.61 11.61
CA GLN A 41 -13.02 -5.22 10.51
C GLN A 41 -12.50 -4.02 9.69
N PHE A 42 -11.51 -3.28 10.20
CA PHE A 42 -10.95 -2.08 9.56
C PHE A 42 -9.53 -2.30 9.01
N ARG A 43 -9.16 -3.56 8.73
CA ARG A 43 -7.82 -3.93 8.27
C ARG A 43 -7.63 -3.64 6.77
N ALA A 44 -6.49 -3.06 6.44
CA ALA A 44 -6.08 -2.92 5.05
C ALA A 44 -5.51 -4.24 4.50
N HIS A 45 -5.90 -4.57 3.28
CA HIS A 45 -5.40 -5.74 2.57
C HIS A 45 -4.68 -5.28 1.31
N PHE A 46 -3.38 -5.55 1.25
CA PHE A 46 -2.57 -5.31 0.05
C PHE A 46 -2.77 -6.44 -0.94
N VAL A 47 -3.17 -6.10 -2.15
CA VAL A 47 -3.39 -7.03 -3.27
C VAL A 47 -2.56 -6.58 -4.46
N SER A 48 -2.09 -7.55 -5.25
CA SER A 48 -1.31 -7.32 -6.48
C SER A 48 -2.15 -7.47 -7.74
N THR A 49 -3.48 -7.62 -7.60
CA THR A 49 -4.38 -7.98 -8.70
C THR A 49 -5.51 -6.98 -8.80
N ASP A 50 -5.90 -6.62 -10.03
CA ASP A 50 -7.04 -5.74 -10.33
C ASP A 50 -8.40 -6.44 -10.20
N GLN A 51 -8.46 -7.59 -9.52
CA GLN A 51 -9.72 -8.23 -9.22
C GLN A 51 -10.50 -7.30 -8.28
N ASP A 52 -11.57 -6.71 -8.82
CA ASP A 52 -12.50 -5.90 -8.05
C ASP A 52 -13.16 -6.78 -6.97
N ARG A 53 -12.74 -6.56 -5.73
CA ARG A 53 -13.27 -7.27 -4.56
C ARG A 53 -14.40 -6.51 -3.87
N GLY A 54 -14.89 -5.41 -4.46
CA GLY A 54 -16.04 -4.66 -3.93
C GLY A 54 -15.80 -3.97 -2.58
N CYS A 55 -14.54 -3.75 -2.19
CA CYS A 55 -14.17 -3.03 -0.98
C CYS A 55 -13.70 -1.61 -1.31
N ASN A 56 -13.75 -0.70 -0.34
CA ASN A 56 -13.05 0.60 -0.41
C ASN A 56 -11.58 0.34 -0.74
N PHE A 57 -11.17 0.58 -1.99
CA PHE A 57 -9.79 0.41 -2.44
C PHE A 57 -9.17 1.78 -2.73
N ALA A 58 -7.90 1.91 -2.40
CA ALA A 58 -7.08 3.05 -2.79
C ALA A 58 -5.98 2.51 -3.70
N ALA A 59 -6.00 2.92 -4.96
CA ALA A 59 -4.90 2.64 -5.88
C ALA A 59 -3.84 3.74 -5.73
N TYR A 60 -2.59 3.33 -5.60
CA TYR A 60 -1.46 4.24 -5.62
C TYR A 60 -0.49 3.78 -6.70
N VAL A 61 -0.19 4.66 -7.65
CA VAL A 61 0.75 4.40 -8.74
C VAL A 61 2.02 5.21 -8.50
N PRO A 62 3.13 4.58 -8.07
CA PRO A 62 4.41 5.25 -7.85
C PRO A 62 5.10 5.56 -9.19
N SER A 63 4.56 6.50 -9.97
CA SER A 63 5.10 6.86 -11.29
C SER A 63 6.48 7.52 -11.24
N GLU A 64 6.81 8.17 -10.11
CA GLU A 64 8.07 8.88 -9.89
C GLU A 64 9.27 7.97 -9.62
N GLU A 65 9.06 6.66 -9.40
CA GLU A 65 10.12 5.72 -9.08
C GLU A 65 10.66 5.01 -10.32
N ASP A 66 11.98 4.92 -10.44
CA ASP A 66 12.63 4.36 -11.63
C ASP A 66 12.65 2.82 -11.66
N THR A 67 12.79 2.18 -10.51
CA THR A 67 12.96 0.71 -10.43
C THR A 67 11.74 -0.02 -9.88
N PRO A 68 11.50 -1.28 -10.29
CA PRO A 68 10.41 -2.09 -9.74
C PRO A 68 10.44 -2.23 -8.21
N LEU A 69 11.63 -2.30 -7.60
CA LEU A 69 11.76 -2.41 -6.15
C LEU A 69 11.44 -1.11 -5.41
N GLN A 70 11.84 0.04 -5.96
CA GLN A 70 11.45 1.34 -5.42
C GLN A 70 9.93 1.52 -5.45
N ARG A 71 9.30 1.18 -6.59
CA ARG A 71 7.84 1.15 -6.73
C ARG A 71 7.18 0.25 -5.69
N ALA A 72 7.69 -0.96 -5.48
CA ALA A 72 7.17 -1.90 -4.50
C ALA A 72 7.32 -1.42 -3.04
N GLU A 73 8.32 -0.59 -2.74
CA GLU A 73 8.61 -0.13 -1.37
C GLU A 73 7.54 0.83 -0.82
N TRP A 74 6.79 1.50 -1.70
CA TRP A 74 5.66 2.36 -1.33
C TRP A 74 4.60 1.68 -0.49
N ILE A 75 4.48 0.34 -0.55
CA ILE A 75 3.60 -0.42 0.34
C ILE A 75 3.90 -0.17 1.82
N LYS A 76 5.16 0.08 2.19
CA LYS A 76 5.58 0.38 3.56
C LYS A 76 5.02 1.72 4.01
N TYR A 77 5.15 2.75 3.17
CA TYR A 77 4.58 4.07 3.43
C TYR A 77 3.07 3.98 3.61
N LEU A 78 2.37 3.30 2.70
CA LEU A 78 0.92 3.08 2.80
C LEU A 78 0.54 2.30 4.06
N GLY A 79 1.35 1.31 4.46
CA GLY A 79 1.15 0.50 5.66
C GLY A 79 1.17 1.30 6.96
N THR A 80 1.87 2.44 7.01
CA THR A 80 1.90 3.31 8.21
C THR A 80 0.55 3.97 8.49
N PHE A 81 -0.23 4.29 7.44
CA PHE A 81 -1.56 4.89 7.60
C PHE A 81 -2.62 3.90 8.07
N THR A 82 -2.35 2.59 7.91
CA THR A 82 -3.32 1.53 8.21
C THR A 82 -2.85 0.63 9.35
N ASN A 83 -1.82 1.04 10.10
CA ASN A 83 -1.23 0.28 11.20
C ASN A 83 -0.96 -1.18 10.78
N SER A 84 -0.41 -1.35 9.58
CA SER A 84 -0.17 -2.65 8.93
C SER A 84 1.29 -2.78 8.48
N GLU A 85 2.21 -2.12 9.17
CA GLU A 85 3.64 -2.05 8.86
C GLU A 85 4.26 -3.44 8.80
N ASP A 86 4.00 -4.30 9.78
CA ASP A 86 4.50 -5.68 9.79
C ASP A 86 4.05 -6.46 8.55
N ARG A 87 2.79 -6.29 8.16
CA ARG A 87 2.23 -6.93 6.97
C ARG A 87 2.83 -6.33 5.69
N ALA A 88 2.97 -5.02 5.61
CA ALA A 88 3.54 -4.32 4.48
C ALA A 88 5.01 -4.73 4.25
N ASN A 89 5.79 -4.80 5.34
CA ASN A 89 7.17 -5.28 5.31
C ASN A 89 7.24 -6.73 4.83
N ALA A 90 6.41 -7.63 5.36
CA ALA A 90 6.38 -9.03 4.93
C ALA A 90 6.03 -9.19 3.44
N VAL A 91 5.09 -8.38 2.92
CA VAL A 91 4.74 -8.39 1.49
C VAL A 91 5.90 -7.84 0.64
N TYR A 92 6.52 -6.73 1.05
CA TYR A 92 7.68 -6.18 0.37
C TYR A 92 8.84 -7.18 0.32
N ASP A 93 9.15 -7.85 1.42
CA ASP A 93 10.24 -8.83 1.50
C ASP A 93 9.99 -10.02 0.57
N ALA A 94 8.74 -10.49 0.46
CA ALA A 94 8.38 -11.53 -0.51
C ALA A 94 8.58 -11.07 -1.95
N ILE A 95 8.16 -9.85 -2.30
CA ILE A 95 8.36 -9.25 -3.64
C ILE A 95 9.86 -9.11 -3.94
N LYS A 96 10.61 -8.55 -3.00
CA LYS A 96 12.07 -8.35 -3.11
C LYS A 96 12.80 -9.66 -3.30
N THR A 97 12.44 -10.69 -2.54
CA THR A 97 13.02 -12.03 -2.66
C THR A 97 12.79 -12.60 -4.05
N ASN A 98 11.55 -12.54 -4.55
CA ASN A 98 11.20 -13.04 -5.88
C ASN A 98 11.93 -12.26 -6.99
N TYR A 99 11.94 -10.94 -6.91
CA TYR A 99 12.64 -10.08 -7.87
C TYR A 99 14.14 -10.40 -7.92
N LEU A 100 14.80 -10.48 -6.76
CA LEU A 100 16.23 -10.78 -6.69
C LEU A 100 16.55 -12.19 -7.20
N CYS A 101 15.67 -13.17 -6.95
CA CYS A 101 15.81 -14.52 -7.48
C CYS A 101 15.80 -14.50 -9.03
N LEU A 102 14.78 -13.89 -9.62
CA LEU A 102 14.63 -13.80 -11.08
C LEU A 102 15.73 -12.96 -11.72
N SER A 103 16.12 -11.84 -11.10
CA SER A 103 17.21 -10.98 -11.57
C SER A 103 18.54 -11.73 -11.62
N LYS A 104 18.86 -12.51 -10.57
CA LYS A 104 20.06 -13.37 -10.55
C LYS A 104 20.00 -14.48 -11.59
N ALA A 105 18.85 -15.14 -11.73
CA ALA A 105 18.67 -16.18 -12.74
C ALA A 105 18.87 -15.62 -14.16
N ALA A 106 18.30 -14.46 -14.46
CA ALA A 106 18.47 -13.78 -15.73
C ALA A 106 19.93 -13.33 -15.97
N ALA A 107 20.61 -12.83 -14.94
CA ALA A 107 22.02 -12.44 -15.04
C ALA A 107 22.96 -13.63 -15.26
N ALA A 108 22.60 -14.83 -14.78
CA ALA A 108 23.36 -16.05 -14.96
C ALA A 108 23.19 -16.69 -16.35
N LEU A 109 22.22 -16.22 -17.16
CA LEU A 109 22.05 -16.69 -18.54
C LEU A 109 23.23 -16.23 -19.40
N SER A 110 24.06 -17.18 -19.83
CA SER A 110 25.23 -16.97 -20.70
C SER A 110 24.86 -16.95 -22.20
N THR A 111 23.69 -16.39 -22.55
CA THR A 111 23.30 -16.27 -23.96
C THR A 111 24.18 -15.24 -24.66
N ARG A 112 24.75 -15.60 -25.81
CA ARG A 112 25.63 -14.73 -26.61
C ARG A 112 24.99 -13.38 -26.97
N PHE A 113 23.66 -13.32 -27.04
CA PHE A 113 22.90 -12.10 -27.31
C PHE A 113 21.74 -11.96 -26.32
N LYS A 114 21.63 -10.79 -25.67
CA LYS A 114 20.47 -10.43 -24.85
C LYS A 114 19.33 -10.03 -25.78
N PRO A 115 18.09 -10.53 -25.58
CA PRO A 115 16.94 -10.10 -26.38
C PRO A 115 16.75 -8.59 -26.30
N VAL A 116 16.53 -7.94 -27.44
CA VAL A 116 16.08 -6.55 -27.48
C VAL A 116 14.57 -6.56 -27.33
N VAL A 117 14.07 -5.87 -26.32
CA VAL A 117 12.65 -5.74 -26.02
C VAL A 117 12.23 -4.29 -26.25
N ALA A 118 11.12 -4.11 -26.96
CA ALA A 118 10.44 -2.84 -27.10
C ALA A 118 9.13 -2.90 -26.29
N TRP A 119 8.89 -1.87 -25.49
CA TRP A 119 7.63 -1.69 -24.77
C TRP A 119 6.82 -0.62 -25.49
N VAL A 120 5.60 -0.95 -25.90
CA VAL A 120 4.70 -0.03 -26.59
C VAL A 120 3.51 0.20 -25.67
N GLU A 121 3.38 1.43 -25.18
CA GLU A 121 2.24 1.87 -24.38
C GLU A 121 1.32 2.73 -25.26
N PHE A 122 0.03 2.42 -25.25
CA PHE A 122 -0.99 3.25 -25.89
C PHE A 122 -1.56 4.22 -24.87
N THR A 123 -1.41 5.52 -25.14
CA THR A 123 -2.02 6.59 -24.36
C THR A 123 -3.12 7.23 -25.20
N GLU A 124 -4.38 7.14 -24.74
CA GLU A 124 -5.47 7.93 -25.33
C GLU A 124 -5.25 9.41 -24.99
N VAL A 125 -5.39 10.27 -26.01
CA VAL A 125 -5.29 11.73 -25.91
C VAL A 125 -6.67 12.33 -25.67
#